data_AF-A0A084DG71-F1
#
_entry.id   AF-A0A084DG71-F1
#
_cell.length_a   1.000
_cell.length_b   1.000
_cell.length_c   1.000
_cell.angle_alpha   90.00
_cell.angle_beta   90.00
_cell.angle_gamma   90.00
#
_symmetry.space_group_name_H-M   'P 1'
#
loop_
_entity.id
_entity.type
_entity.pdbx_description
1 polymer ?
#
loop_
_entity_poly.entity_id
_entity_poly.type
_entity_poly.pdbx_seq_one_letter_code
_entity_poly.pdbx_strand_id
1 'polypeptide(L)'
;MSTVVKRAPAATPANARGKRTRSRPDAIVGDDVARRRSRRTLAGSANRTHDDDDAMLLQRAGMRGIRLQLDYWKAEERLQSERIGHAVVIYGSTRIVAPTVAHARLDEANRLLAAHPHDAGRRRAVAEASRLVELSAYYRVARAFGRIVAHADRCTRAARLAIVTGGGPGIMEAANRGAYERGAPSIGFNIELPREQAPNPYLTPGLRFRFHYFAIRKLHLLERAKAAVFFPGGYGTFDELFEVLTLLQTRKIAPLPVILVGEAYWRRAIDLAFLADEGMIDRRDLDLFTYCESAPDIWRAIGCWYAQRRRRATRPVRRRAAPATRAV
;
A
#
# COMPACT_ATOMS: atom_id res chain seq x y z
N MET A 1 -8.52 -52.19 -44.48
CA MET A 1 -9.75 -52.34 -45.29
C MET A 1 -10.22 -50.92 -45.62
N SER A 2 -9.89 -50.39 -46.80
CA SER A 2 -10.57 -50.63 -48.09
C SER A 2 -11.95 -49.95 -48.11
N THR A 3 -12.09 -48.79 -48.79
CA THR A 3 -12.54 -48.64 -50.21
C THR A 3 -14.04 -49.00 -50.38
N VAL A 4 -14.92 -48.37 -51.18
CA VAL A 4 -14.86 -47.46 -52.35
C VAL A 4 -16.36 -47.18 -52.68
N VAL A 5 -16.86 -45.93 -52.82
CA VAL A 5 -17.02 -45.15 -54.08
C VAL A 5 -18.39 -45.28 -54.80
N LYS A 6 -18.96 -44.10 -55.15
CA LYS A 6 -19.83 -43.72 -56.30
C LYS A 6 -21.22 -44.39 -56.39
N ARG A 7 -22.28 -43.80 -56.97
CA ARG A 7 -22.39 -42.93 -58.17
C ARG A 7 -23.79 -42.26 -58.21
N ALA A 8 -23.87 -41.07 -58.81
CA ALA A 8 -25.08 -40.36 -59.26
C ALA A 8 -25.71 -41.05 -60.52
N PRO A 9 -26.68 -40.51 -61.31
CA PRO A 9 -27.40 -39.21 -61.27
C PRO A 9 -28.91 -39.27 -61.66
N ALA A 10 -29.61 -38.12 -61.68
CA ALA A 10 -30.50 -37.71 -62.79
C ALA A 10 -30.99 -36.26 -62.62
N ALA A 11 -30.60 -35.39 -63.57
CA ALA A 11 -31.23 -34.10 -63.87
C ALA A 11 -32.53 -34.34 -64.68
N THR A 12 -33.44 -33.38 -64.88
CA THR A 12 -33.52 -32.42 -66.03
C THR A 12 -34.96 -31.81 -66.02
N PRO A 13 -35.35 -30.71 -66.73
CA PRO A 13 -34.78 -29.38 -66.94
C PRO A 13 -35.74 -28.16 -66.65
N ALA A 14 -35.16 -26.98 -66.88
CA ALA A 14 -35.55 -25.56 -66.87
C ALA A 14 -36.80 -25.06 -67.63
N ASN A 15 -37.36 -23.90 -67.20
CA ASN A 15 -37.33 -22.56 -67.86
C ASN A 15 -38.15 -21.52 -67.03
N ALA A 16 -37.57 -20.46 -66.43
CA ALA A 16 -37.25 -19.11 -66.96
C ALA A 16 -38.31 -17.99 -66.73
N ARG A 17 -37.95 -16.96 -65.94
CA ARG A 17 -37.87 -15.51 -66.29
C ARG A 17 -38.01 -14.57 -65.05
N GLY A 18 -37.13 -13.56 -64.97
CA GLY A 18 -37.37 -12.32 -64.20
C GLY A 18 -36.26 -11.85 -63.25
N LYS A 19 -35.20 -11.21 -63.76
CA LYS A 19 -34.15 -10.53 -62.97
C LYS A 19 -34.60 -9.13 -62.53
N ARG A 20 -34.30 -8.73 -61.28
CA ARG A 20 -34.19 -7.32 -60.86
C ARG A 20 -32.96 -7.14 -59.95
N THR A 21 -31.89 -6.62 -60.53
CA THR A 21 -30.72 -6.05 -59.86
C THR A 21 -30.97 -4.57 -59.56
N ARG A 22 -30.68 -4.11 -58.33
CA ARG A 22 -30.61 -2.67 -58.01
C ARG A 22 -29.14 -2.24 -57.92
N SER A 23 -28.80 -1.30 -58.78
CA SER A 23 -27.50 -0.67 -58.97
C SER A 23 -27.23 0.43 -57.94
N ARG A 24 -25.94 0.63 -57.62
CA ARG A 24 -25.38 1.85 -57.01
C ARG A 24 -25.48 3.02 -58.00
N PRO A 25 -25.68 4.26 -57.53
CA PRO A 25 -25.31 5.44 -58.30
C PRO A 25 -23.97 6.02 -57.83
N ASP A 26 -23.11 6.27 -58.83
CA ASP A 26 -21.84 6.95 -58.75
C ASP A 26 -21.96 8.46 -58.47
N ALA A 27 -20.81 9.03 -58.14
CA ALA A 27 -20.56 10.44 -57.84
C ALA A 27 -20.94 11.41 -58.97
N ILE A 28 -21.42 12.59 -58.58
CA ILE A 28 -21.37 13.81 -59.41
C ILE A 28 -20.49 14.85 -58.70
N VAL A 29 -19.48 15.26 -59.44
CA VAL A 29 -18.48 16.29 -59.15
C VAL A 29 -19.09 17.68 -59.38
N GLY A 30 -18.74 18.64 -58.53
CA GLY A 30 -18.62 20.06 -58.89
C GLY A 30 -19.79 20.98 -58.50
N ASP A 31 -19.62 21.69 -57.38
CA ASP A 31 -19.76 23.15 -57.42
C ASP A 31 -18.88 23.80 -56.33
N ASP A 32 -17.61 24.03 -56.70
CA ASP A 32 -16.51 24.48 -55.84
C ASP A 32 -16.57 25.98 -55.45
N VAL A 33 -17.65 26.67 -55.78
CA VAL A 33 -17.83 28.11 -55.50
C VAL A 33 -18.70 28.35 -54.25
N ALA A 34 -19.56 27.40 -53.87
CA ALA A 34 -20.44 27.51 -52.69
C ALA A 34 -19.77 27.11 -51.36
N ARG A 35 -18.72 26.27 -51.41
CA ARG A 35 -17.98 25.80 -50.22
C ARG A 35 -16.97 26.80 -49.65
N ARG A 36 -16.62 27.85 -50.41
CA ARG A 36 -15.66 28.89 -49.99
C ARG A 36 -16.31 30.07 -49.24
N ARG A 37 -17.63 30.26 -49.34
CA ARG A 37 -18.38 31.30 -48.60
C ARG A 37 -18.98 30.83 -47.28
N SER A 38 -19.11 29.53 -47.05
CA SER A 38 -19.62 28.94 -45.81
C SER A 38 -18.53 28.54 -44.80
N ARG A 39 -17.24 28.62 -45.18
CA ARG A 39 -16.09 28.36 -44.28
C ARG A 39 -15.48 29.60 -43.62
N ARG A 40 -16.01 30.80 -43.90
CA ARG A 40 -15.43 32.06 -43.42
C ARG A 40 -16.30 32.85 -42.43
N THR A 41 -17.37 32.24 -41.93
CA THR A 41 -18.28 32.82 -40.92
C THR A 41 -18.64 31.86 -39.77
N LEU A 42 -17.87 30.78 -39.59
CA LEU A 42 -17.88 29.97 -38.35
C LEU A 42 -16.62 30.23 -37.48
N ALA A 43 -15.80 31.20 -37.86
CA ALA A 43 -14.78 31.79 -37.00
C ALA A 43 -15.42 32.97 -36.26
N GLY A 44 -16.15 32.69 -35.17
CA GLY A 44 -16.79 33.76 -34.40
C GLY A 44 -17.91 33.38 -33.45
N SER A 45 -18.19 32.10 -33.17
CA SER A 45 -19.03 31.72 -32.04
C SER A 45 -18.16 31.35 -30.86
N ALA A 46 -17.89 32.33 -30.00
CA ALA A 46 -17.24 32.17 -28.71
C ALA A 46 -18.24 31.58 -27.70
N ASN A 47 -18.77 30.39 -28.00
CA ASN A 47 -19.50 29.58 -27.04
C ASN A 47 -19.17 28.11 -27.29
N ARG A 48 -17.88 27.75 -27.15
CA ARG A 48 -17.53 26.36 -26.86
C ARG A 48 -18.02 26.10 -25.45
N THR A 49 -19.23 25.54 -25.34
CA THR A 49 -19.63 24.80 -24.15
C THR A 49 -18.44 23.93 -23.78
N HIS A 50 -17.86 24.15 -22.60
CA HIS A 50 -16.81 23.28 -22.08
C HIS A 50 -17.34 21.86 -22.22
N ASP A 51 -16.61 20.97 -22.90
CA ASP A 51 -17.00 19.56 -22.98
C ASP A 51 -17.25 19.06 -21.54
N ASP A 52 -18.29 18.26 -21.36
CA ASP A 52 -18.68 17.67 -20.07
C ASP A 52 -17.60 16.64 -19.65
N ASP A 53 -16.49 17.15 -19.12
CA ASP A 53 -15.34 16.36 -18.69
C ASP A 53 -15.50 15.96 -17.22
N ASP A 54 -15.78 14.67 -17.01
CA ASP A 54 -15.89 14.05 -15.69
C ASP A 54 -14.68 14.35 -14.80
N ALA A 55 -13.46 14.43 -15.36
CA ALA A 55 -12.27 14.74 -14.58
C ALA A 55 -12.29 16.17 -14.04
N MET A 56 -12.75 17.14 -14.83
CA MET A 56 -12.94 18.52 -14.38
C MET A 56 -14.09 18.63 -13.38
N LEU A 57 -15.17 17.86 -13.56
CA LEU A 57 -16.27 17.79 -12.60
C LEU A 57 -15.77 17.31 -11.23
N LEU A 58 -15.01 16.20 -11.19
CA LEU A 58 -14.47 15.62 -9.96
C LEU A 58 -13.51 16.57 -9.21
N GLN A 59 -12.83 17.48 -9.91
CA GLN A 59 -11.94 18.46 -9.28
C GLN A 59 -12.70 19.55 -8.50
N ARG A 60 -13.99 19.77 -8.77
CA ARG A 60 -14.80 20.79 -8.08
C ARG A 60 -14.88 20.51 -6.58
N ALA A 61 -14.98 21.58 -5.77
CA ALA A 61 -15.03 21.46 -4.31
C ALA A 61 -16.20 20.60 -3.81
N GLY A 62 -17.37 20.72 -4.45
CA GLY A 62 -18.56 19.92 -4.12
C GLY A 62 -18.42 18.42 -4.37
N MET A 63 -17.47 17.99 -5.20
CA MET A 63 -17.22 16.57 -5.50
C MET A 63 -16.26 15.90 -4.51
N ARG A 64 -15.83 16.60 -3.44
CA ARG A 64 -14.91 16.03 -2.43
C ARG A 64 -15.43 14.73 -1.83
N GLY A 65 -16.72 14.65 -1.50
CA GLY A 65 -17.34 13.45 -0.94
C GLY A 65 -17.24 12.25 -1.89
N ILE A 66 -17.50 12.46 -3.18
CA ILE A 66 -17.36 11.44 -4.21
C ILE A 66 -15.89 11.03 -4.39
N ARG A 67 -14.97 12.00 -4.44
CA ARG A 67 -13.53 11.70 -4.53
C ARG A 67 -13.03 10.88 -3.34
N LEU A 68 -13.51 11.12 -2.12
CA LEU A 68 -13.17 10.30 -0.95
C LEU A 68 -13.65 8.85 -1.12
N GLN A 69 -14.88 8.65 -1.61
CA GLN A 69 -15.41 7.31 -1.91
C GLN A 69 -14.60 6.61 -3.00
N LEU A 70 -14.23 7.31 -4.07
CA LEU A 70 -13.38 6.77 -5.14
C LEU A 70 -11.98 6.39 -4.62
N ASP A 71 -11.37 7.25 -3.79
CA ASP A 71 -10.05 7.01 -3.20
C ASP A 71 -10.07 5.76 -2.31
N TYR A 72 -11.19 5.51 -1.61
CA TYR A 72 -11.40 4.30 -0.82
C TYR A 72 -11.63 3.06 -1.69
N TRP A 73 -12.60 3.12 -2.61
CA TRP A 73 -13.10 1.95 -3.35
C TRP A 73 -12.06 1.37 -4.31
N LYS A 74 -11.21 2.18 -4.93
CA LYS A 74 -10.18 1.69 -5.85
C LYS A 74 -9.19 0.71 -5.18
N ALA A 75 -8.92 0.91 -3.90
CA ALA A 75 -8.06 0.02 -3.13
C ALA A 75 -8.87 -1.18 -2.64
N GLU A 76 -10.05 -0.92 -2.08
CA GLU A 76 -10.94 -1.95 -1.54
C GLU A 76 -11.30 -3.03 -2.56
N GLU A 77 -11.79 -2.63 -3.74
CA GLU A 77 -12.16 -3.55 -4.83
C GLU A 77 -10.98 -4.47 -5.19
N ARG A 78 -9.79 -3.88 -5.34
CA ARG A 78 -8.62 -4.64 -5.74
C ARG A 78 -8.12 -5.60 -4.66
N LEU A 79 -8.11 -5.15 -3.40
CA LEU A 79 -7.76 -5.99 -2.25
C LEU A 79 -8.71 -7.19 -2.10
N GLN A 80 -10.01 -6.97 -2.31
CA GLN A 80 -11.02 -8.03 -2.31
C GLN A 80 -10.79 -9.02 -3.46
N SER A 81 -10.55 -8.53 -4.68
CA SER A 81 -10.31 -9.39 -5.85
C SER A 81 -9.09 -10.30 -5.67
N GLU A 82 -8.04 -9.81 -5.00
CA GLU A 82 -6.81 -10.54 -4.68
C GLU A 82 -6.93 -11.36 -3.37
N ARG A 83 -8.11 -11.37 -2.73
CA ARG A 83 -8.43 -12.09 -1.48
C ARG A 83 -7.51 -11.70 -0.31
N ILE A 84 -7.11 -10.44 -0.25
CA ILE A 84 -6.34 -9.87 0.86
C ILE A 84 -7.28 -9.59 2.04
N GLY A 85 -7.29 -10.47 3.03
CA GLY A 85 -8.07 -10.28 4.25
C GLY A 85 -7.24 -9.93 5.48
N HIS A 86 -5.93 -10.16 5.44
CA HIS A 86 -5.03 -9.94 6.57
C HIS A 86 -3.75 -9.21 6.12
N ALA A 87 -3.29 -8.27 6.94
CA ALA A 87 -2.07 -7.53 6.67
C ALA A 87 -1.16 -7.46 7.90
N VAL A 88 0.15 -7.54 7.67
CA VAL A 88 1.14 -7.02 8.61
C VAL A 88 1.65 -5.70 8.04
N VAL A 89 1.41 -4.61 8.77
CA VAL A 89 1.72 -3.25 8.31
C VAL A 89 3.11 -2.88 8.81
N ILE A 90 3.97 -2.43 7.91
CA ILE A 90 5.34 -2.03 8.22
C ILE A 90 5.52 -0.54 8.00
N TYR A 91 5.99 0.13 9.05
CA TYR A 91 6.33 1.53 9.08
C TYR A 91 7.83 1.71 9.34
N GLY A 92 8.39 2.81 8.83
CA GLY A 92 9.78 3.16 9.11
C GLY A 92 10.31 4.22 8.15
N SER A 93 11.59 4.55 8.34
CA SER A 93 12.27 5.59 7.56
C SER A 93 12.33 5.28 6.07
N THR A 94 12.05 6.29 5.24
CA THR A 94 12.36 6.31 3.80
C THR A 94 13.85 6.44 3.51
N ARG A 95 14.65 6.81 4.53
CA ARG A 95 16.07 7.16 4.38
C ARG A 95 17.02 6.01 4.74
N ILE A 96 16.57 5.00 5.46
CA ILE A 96 17.39 3.83 5.81
C ILE A 96 17.44 2.88 4.61
N VAL A 97 18.57 2.86 3.91
CA VAL A 97 18.75 2.13 2.65
C VAL A 97 19.38 0.75 2.84
N ALA A 98 19.42 -0.04 1.76
CA ALA A 98 20.09 -1.33 1.77
C ALA A 98 21.58 -1.19 2.13
N PRO A 99 22.18 -2.17 2.83
CA PRO A 99 23.58 -2.10 3.26
C PRO A 99 24.56 -1.77 2.14
N THR A 100 24.40 -2.38 0.96
CA THR A 100 25.28 -2.11 -0.19
C THR A 100 25.24 -0.64 -0.63
N VAL A 101 24.05 -0.03 -0.62
CA VAL A 101 23.86 1.39 -0.95
C VAL A 101 24.41 2.29 0.15
N ALA A 102 24.25 1.91 1.42
CA ALA A 102 24.80 2.67 2.55
C ALA A 102 26.33 2.71 2.51
N HIS A 103 27.00 1.57 2.25
CA HIS A 103 28.45 1.50 2.12
C HIS A 103 28.95 2.32 0.91
N ALA A 104 28.30 2.17 -0.25
CA ALA A 104 28.67 2.97 -1.43
C ALA A 104 28.56 4.49 -1.20
N ARG A 105 27.57 4.94 -0.41
CA ARG A 105 27.43 6.35 -0.02
C ARG A 105 28.54 6.80 0.94
N LEU A 106 28.95 5.93 1.87
CA LEU A 106 30.07 6.22 2.77
C LEU A 106 31.38 6.29 2.00
N ASP A 107 31.64 5.35 1.09
CA ASP A 107 32.81 5.35 0.23
C ASP A 107 32.89 6.63 -0.60
N GLU A 108 31.77 7.06 -1.18
CA GLU A 108 31.69 8.32 -1.90
C GLU A 108 31.95 9.54 -1.01
N ALA A 109 31.31 9.60 0.17
CA ALA A 109 31.53 10.70 1.11
C ALA A 109 33.01 10.79 1.55
N ASN A 110 33.65 9.64 1.79
CA ASN A 110 35.07 9.58 2.13
C ASN A 110 35.96 10.04 0.97
N ARG A 111 35.68 9.63 -0.27
CA ARG A 111 36.42 10.12 -1.46
C ARG A 111 36.31 11.63 -1.60
N LEU A 112 35.10 12.18 -1.45
CA LEU A 112 34.88 13.63 -1.53
C LEU A 112 35.59 14.36 -0.38
N LEU A 113 35.58 13.83 0.84
CA LEU A 113 36.31 14.42 1.95
C LEU A 113 37.82 14.38 1.73
N ALA A 114 38.37 13.28 1.22
CA ALA A 114 39.80 13.16 0.92
C ALA A 114 40.27 14.22 -0.09
N ALA A 115 39.42 14.56 -1.07
CA ALA A 115 39.72 15.63 -2.03
C ALA A 115 39.74 17.03 -1.38
N HIS A 116 38.99 17.28 -0.31
CA HIS A 116 38.92 18.57 0.38
C HIS A 116 38.83 18.37 1.91
N PRO A 117 39.95 18.05 2.59
CA PRO A 117 39.95 17.55 3.99
C PRO A 117 39.40 18.55 5.03
N HIS A 118 39.47 19.84 4.74
CA HIS A 118 39.07 20.89 5.67
C HIS A 118 37.58 21.29 5.56
N ASP A 119 36.84 20.73 4.60
CA ASP A 119 35.43 21.04 4.36
C ASP A 119 34.52 20.45 5.46
N ALA A 120 33.89 21.33 6.24
CA ALA A 120 32.99 20.96 7.33
C ALA A 120 31.68 20.31 6.84
N GLY A 121 31.21 20.64 5.63
CA GLY A 121 30.07 20.00 5.00
C GLY A 121 30.37 18.53 4.67
N ARG A 122 31.55 18.27 4.11
CA ARG A 122 31.98 16.89 3.77
C ARG A 122 32.24 16.04 4.99
N ARG A 123 32.82 16.60 6.06
CA ARG A 123 32.96 15.89 7.35
C ARG A 123 31.59 15.47 7.91
N ARG A 124 30.59 16.36 7.84
CA ARG A 124 29.21 16.03 8.24
C ARG A 124 28.61 14.94 7.35
N ALA A 125 28.80 15.01 6.04
CA ALA A 125 28.33 13.99 5.10
C ALA A 125 28.91 12.60 5.40
N VAL A 126 30.20 12.51 5.75
CA VAL A 126 30.83 11.25 6.19
C VAL A 126 30.20 10.73 7.48
N ALA A 127 30.00 11.60 8.48
CA ALA A 127 29.37 11.20 9.74
C ALA A 127 27.93 10.68 9.53
N GLU A 128 27.15 11.36 8.68
CA GLU A 128 25.80 10.93 8.30
C GLU A 128 25.81 9.59 7.56
N ALA A 129 26.73 9.41 6.61
CA ALA A 129 26.87 8.17 5.84
C ALA A 129 27.32 6.99 6.72
N SER A 130 28.25 7.20 7.65
CA SER A 130 28.65 6.20 8.64
C SER A 130 27.46 5.80 9.51
N ARG A 131 26.68 6.76 10.00
CA ARG A 131 25.47 6.45 10.76
C ARG A 131 24.44 5.69 9.92
N LEU A 132 24.33 6.01 8.64
CA LEU A 132 23.44 5.29 7.72
C LEU A 132 23.88 3.82 7.53
N VAL A 133 25.18 3.53 7.51
CA VAL A 133 25.70 2.15 7.47
C VAL A 133 25.24 1.37 8.70
N GLU A 134 25.35 1.94 9.90
CA GLU A 134 24.84 1.30 11.13
C GLU A 134 23.33 1.06 11.05
N LEU A 135 22.56 2.08 10.65
CA LEU A 135 21.11 1.97 10.53
C LEU A 135 20.67 0.98 9.45
N SER A 136 21.51 0.69 8.44
CA SER A 136 21.18 -0.28 7.39
C SER A 136 20.96 -1.70 7.91
N ALA A 137 21.35 -2.00 9.16
CA ALA A 137 20.97 -3.22 9.85
C ALA A 137 19.44 -3.39 9.92
N TYR A 138 18.69 -2.31 10.17
CA TYR A 138 17.22 -2.35 10.19
C TYR A 138 16.62 -2.72 8.83
N TYR A 139 17.27 -2.34 7.71
CA TYR A 139 16.85 -2.78 6.38
C TYR A 139 16.94 -4.30 6.26
N ARG A 140 18.02 -4.92 6.76
CA ARG A 140 18.16 -6.39 6.75
C ARG A 140 17.06 -7.05 7.58
N VAL A 141 16.75 -6.51 8.75
CA VAL A 141 15.69 -7.01 9.63
C VAL A 141 14.32 -6.91 8.94
N ALA A 142 13.97 -5.75 8.37
CA ALA A 142 12.70 -5.56 7.66
C ALA A 142 12.55 -6.51 6.47
N ARG A 143 13.60 -6.69 5.65
CA ARG A 143 13.58 -7.66 4.54
C ARG A 143 13.48 -9.10 5.00
N ALA A 144 14.19 -9.48 6.06
CA ALA A 144 14.07 -10.81 6.65
C ALA A 144 12.65 -11.06 7.19
N PHE A 145 12.06 -10.06 7.84
CA PHE A 145 10.71 -10.16 8.37
C PHE A 145 9.65 -10.28 7.25
N GLY A 146 9.78 -9.51 6.16
CA GLY A 146 8.94 -9.67 4.98
C GLY A 146 8.95 -11.10 4.41
N ARG A 147 10.11 -11.77 4.42
CA ARG A 147 10.23 -13.18 4.00
C ARG A 147 9.50 -14.15 4.95
N ILE A 148 9.49 -13.87 6.25
CA ILE A 148 8.78 -14.68 7.26
C ILE A 148 7.28 -14.57 7.05
N VAL A 149 6.74 -13.34 6.92
CA VAL A 149 5.31 -13.11 6.68
C VAL A 149 4.87 -13.78 5.37
N ALA A 150 5.69 -13.69 4.32
CA ALA A 150 5.43 -14.38 3.06
C ALA A 150 5.40 -15.91 3.17
N HIS A 151 6.16 -16.49 4.10
CA HIS A 151 6.06 -17.92 4.38
C HIS A 151 4.74 -18.26 5.10
N ALA A 152 4.31 -17.42 6.04
CA ALA A 152 3.04 -17.62 6.75
C ALA A 152 1.81 -17.49 5.85
N ASP A 153 1.82 -16.60 4.84
CA ASP A 153 0.75 -16.48 3.83
C ASP A 153 0.43 -17.83 3.17
N ARG A 154 1.46 -18.60 2.77
CA ARG A 154 1.30 -19.92 2.16
C ARG A 154 0.57 -20.94 3.04
N CYS A 155 0.51 -20.70 4.35
CA CYS A 155 -0.18 -21.56 5.30
C CYS A 155 -1.65 -21.15 5.52
N THR A 156 -2.09 -20.03 4.95
CA THR A 156 -3.47 -19.53 5.06
C THR A 156 -4.31 -19.99 3.87
N ARG A 157 -5.51 -20.55 4.12
CA ARG A 157 -6.40 -21.08 3.08
C ARG A 157 -7.62 -20.21 2.76
N ALA A 158 -8.05 -19.37 3.70
CA ALA A 158 -9.30 -18.61 3.58
C ALA A 158 -9.09 -17.15 3.12
N ALA A 159 -8.04 -16.50 3.63
CA ALA A 159 -7.69 -15.12 3.32
C ALA A 159 -6.17 -14.97 3.32
N ARG A 160 -5.63 -14.27 2.32
CA ARG A 160 -4.18 -14.06 2.19
C ARG A 160 -3.67 -13.09 3.24
N LEU A 161 -2.44 -13.34 3.69
CA LEU A 161 -1.66 -12.47 4.55
C LEU A 161 -0.64 -11.69 3.71
N ALA A 162 -0.78 -10.37 3.69
CA ALA A 162 0.08 -9.48 2.93
C ALA A 162 1.07 -8.70 3.81
N ILE A 163 2.22 -8.34 3.24
CA ILE A 163 2.98 -7.19 3.71
C ILE A 163 2.36 -5.93 3.12
N VAL A 164 2.01 -4.98 3.98
CA VAL A 164 1.51 -3.65 3.59
C VAL A 164 2.48 -2.60 4.08
N THR A 165 2.83 -1.65 3.22
CA THR A 165 3.66 -0.49 3.57
C THR A 165 3.11 0.77 2.91
N GLY A 166 3.73 1.92 3.19
CA GLY A 166 3.47 3.15 2.43
C GLY A 166 4.03 3.16 0.99
N GLY A 167 4.68 2.07 0.56
CA GLY A 167 5.19 1.83 -0.79
C GLY A 167 6.35 2.72 -1.25
N GLY A 168 6.92 3.53 -0.37
CA GLY A 168 8.13 4.31 -0.64
C GLY A 168 9.43 3.51 -0.49
N PRO A 169 10.59 4.18 -0.59
CA PRO A 169 11.91 3.56 -0.43
C PRO A 169 12.21 3.22 1.04
N GLY A 170 13.42 2.71 1.30
CA GLY A 170 13.96 2.52 2.63
C GLY A 170 13.41 1.28 3.34
N ILE A 171 12.94 1.42 4.59
CA ILE A 171 12.37 0.29 5.35
C ILE A 171 11.14 -0.30 4.66
N MET A 172 10.28 0.56 4.08
CA MET A 172 9.09 0.12 3.36
C MET A 172 9.48 -0.80 2.20
N GLU A 173 10.42 -0.33 1.37
CA GLU A 173 11.03 -1.14 0.31
C GLU A 173 11.61 -2.45 0.84
N ALA A 174 12.36 -2.42 1.94
CA ALA A 174 12.99 -3.61 2.50
C ALA A 174 11.96 -4.70 2.80
N ALA A 175 10.88 -4.35 3.50
CA ALA A 175 9.80 -5.28 3.84
C ALA A 175 9.07 -5.78 2.59
N ASN A 176 8.71 -4.88 1.68
CA ASN A 176 8.08 -5.24 0.40
C ASN A 176 8.96 -6.22 -0.39
N ARG A 177 10.26 -5.93 -0.50
CA ARG A 177 11.26 -6.78 -1.15
C ARG A 177 11.31 -8.17 -0.54
N GLY A 178 11.29 -8.25 0.79
CA GLY A 178 11.29 -9.53 1.50
C GLY A 178 10.11 -10.42 1.12
N ALA A 179 8.91 -9.83 1.03
CA ALA A 179 7.71 -10.56 0.63
C ALA A 179 7.70 -10.91 -0.87
N TYR A 180 8.08 -9.94 -1.71
CA TYR A 180 8.13 -10.07 -3.16
C TYR A 180 9.07 -11.19 -3.60
N GLU A 181 10.28 -11.29 -3.01
CA GLU A 181 11.26 -12.35 -3.29
C GLU A 181 10.75 -13.76 -2.99
N ARG A 182 9.65 -13.87 -2.24
CA ARG A 182 9.01 -15.15 -1.89
C ARG A 182 7.66 -15.33 -2.59
N GLY A 183 7.28 -14.46 -3.52
CA GLY A 183 6.03 -14.53 -4.28
C GLY A 183 4.76 -14.26 -3.47
N ALA A 184 4.87 -13.65 -2.29
CA ALA A 184 3.70 -13.27 -1.50
C ALA A 184 3.20 -11.86 -1.88
N PRO A 185 1.95 -11.49 -1.54
CA PRO A 185 1.43 -10.17 -1.79
C PRO A 185 2.27 -9.10 -1.08
N SER A 186 2.72 -8.13 -1.85
CA SER A 186 3.49 -6.98 -1.41
C SER A 186 2.76 -5.72 -1.83
N ILE A 187 2.19 -5.02 -0.86
CA ILE A 187 1.23 -3.93 -1.09
C ILE A 187 1.87 -2.60 -0.73
N GLY A 188 1.63 -1.60 -1.57
CA GLY A 188 2.10 -0.24 -1.37
C GLY A 188 0.94 0.74 -1.41
N PHE A 189 0.65 1.37 -0.28
CA PHE A 189 -0.28 2.48 -0.16
C PHE A 189 0.50 3.80 -0.21
N ASN A 190 0.86 4.24 -1.42
CA ASN A 190 1.54 5.52 -1.65
C ASN A 190 0.56 6.69 -1.49
N ILE A 191 1.10 7.88 -1.27
CA ILE A 191 0.35 9.14 -1.20
C ILE A 191 0.92 10.11 -2.24
N GLU A 192 0.04 10.85 -2.92
CA GLU A 192 0.42 11.96 -3.80
C GLU A 192 1.07 13.07 -2.97
N LEU A 193 2.27 13.50 -3.39
CA LEU A 193 3.05 14.55 -2.72
C LEU A 193 3.60 15.53 -3.75
N PRO A 194 3.82 16.81 -3.40
CA PRO A 194 4.39 17.81 -4.32
C PRO A 194 5.76 17.42 -4.90
N ARG A 195 6.54 16.64 -4.14
CA ARG A 195 7.73 15.94 -4.63
C ARG A 195 7.45 14.46 -4.52
N GLU A 196 7.13 13.84 -5.64
CA GLU A 196 6.63 12.47 -5.67
C GLU A 196 7.70 11.51 -5.15
N GLN A 197 7.32 10.67 -4.18
CA GLN A 197 8.13 9.52 -3.79
C GLN A 197 7.85 8.42 -4.82
N ALA A 198 8.86 8.06 -5.61
CA ALA A 198 8.74 6.94 -6.53
C ALA A 198 8.38 5.66 -5.74
N PRO A 199 7.34 4.93 -6.16
CA PRO A 199 7.00 3.66 -5.54
C PRO A 199 8.17 2.69 -5.69
N ASN A 200 8.43 1.90 -4.65
CA ASN A 200 9.51 0.93 -4.71
C ASN A 200 9.19 -0.20 -5.72
N PRO A 201 10.20 -0.83 -6.34
CA PRO A 201 9.99 -1.79 -7.43
C PRO A 201 9.49 -3.16 -6.96
N TYR A 202 9.31 -3.37 -5.65
CA TYR A 202 8.94 -4.66 -5.07
C TYR A 202 7.47 -4.75 -4.66
N LEU A 203 6.62 -3.87 -5.22
CA LEU A 203 5.18 -3.96 -5.08
C LEU A 203 4.62 -4.95 -6.10
N THR A 204 3.68 -5.80 -5.69
CA THR A 204 3.01 -6.73 -6.58
C THR A 204 2.23 -5.97 -7.66
N PRO A 205 2.32 -6.34 -8.95
CA PRO A 205 1.51 -5.73 -10.00
C PRO A 205 0.02 -5.74 -9.63
N GLY A 206 -0.64 -4.58 -9.73
CA GLY A 206 -2.03 -4.41 -9.31
C GLY A 206 -2.24 -4.16 -7.81
N LEU A 207 -1.21 -4.21 -6.96
CA LEU A 207 -1.29 -3.87 -5.53
C LEU A 207 -0.46 -2.63 -5.16
N ARG A 208 -0.31 -1.74 -6.14
CA ARG A 208 0.28 -0.40 -6.00
C ARG A 208 -0.84 0.63 -6.05
N PHE A 209 -1.08 1.30 -4.93
CA PHE A 209 -2.16 2.28 -4.81
C PHE A 209 -1.56 3.65 -4.55
N ARG A 210 -2.10 4.67 -5.21
CA ARG A 210 -1.74 6.07 -4.98
C ARG A 210 -2.96 6.81 -4.47
N PHE A 211 -2.95 7.16 -3.19
CA PHE A 211 -4.02 7.91 -2.54
C PHE A 211 -3.84 9.42 -2.72
N HIS A 212 -4.95 10.14 -2.67
CA HIS A 212 -4.94 11.60 -2.64
C HIS A 212 -5.12 12.11 -1.20
N TYR A 213 -5.93 11.41 -0.38
CA TYR A 213 -6.22 11.82 0.99
C TYR A 213 -5.50 10.95 2.01
N PHE A 214 -4.74 11.59 2.92
CA PHE A 214 -4.06 10.89 4.02
C PHE A 214 -5.00 10.06 4.87
N ALA A 215 -6.20 10.57 5.18
CA ALA A 215 -7.17 9.86 6.02
C ALA A 215 -7.61 8.51 5.42
N ILE A 216 -7.85 8.46 4.10
CA ILE A 216 -8.25 7.23 3.42
C ILE A 216 -7.09 6.24 3.36
N ARG A 217 -5.87 6.74 3.13
CA ARG A 217 -4.65 5.92 3.19
C ARG A 217 -4.44 5.28 4.56
N LYS A 218 -4.57 6.07 5.64
CA LYS A 218 -4.46 5.62 7.04
C LYS A 218 -5.53 4.59 7.39
N LEU A 219 -6.76 4.81 6.93
CA LEU A 219 -7.84 3.83 7.07
C LEU A 219 -7.46 2.48 6.45
N HIS A 220 -7.01 2.47 5.19
CA HIS A 220 -6.60 1.25 4.48
C HIS A 220 -5.40 0.54 5.14
N LEU A 221 -4.45 1.30 5.70
CA LEU A 221 -3.33 0.73 6.44
C LEU A 221 -3.82 -0.11 7.63
N LEU A 222 -4.82 0.36 8.38
CA LEU A 222 -5.25 -0.27 9.63
C LEU A 222 -6.41 -1.25 9.51
N GLU A 223 -7.30 -1.08 8.51
CA GLU A 223 -8.54 -1.87 8.38
C GLU A 223 -8.29 -3.39 8.38
N ARG A 224 -7.25 -3.84 7.67
CA ARG A 224 -6.87 -5.27 7.57
C ARG A 224 -5.72 -5.66 8.48
N ALA A 225 -5.21 -4.73 9.29
CA ALA A 225 -4.03 -4.95 10.10
C ALA A 225 -4.25 -6.05 11.15
N LYS A 226 -3.33 -7.01 11.17
CA LYS A 226 -3.17 -8.05 12.22
C LYS A 226 -1.95 -7.81 13.08
N ALA A 227 -1.05 -6.93 12.65
CA ALA A 227 0.05 -6.41 13.44
C ALA A 227 0.54 -5.11 12.79
N ALA A 228 1.05 -4.20 13.62
CA ALA A 228 1.73 -2.99 13.17
C ALA A 228 3.17 -3.02 13.68
N VAL A 229 4.14 -2.92 12.77
CA VAL A 229 5.56 -3.00 13.09
C VAL A 229 6.25 -1.71 12.69
N PHE A 230 6.85 -1.04 13.66
CA PHE A 230 7.49 0.26 13.51
C PHE A 230 8.99 0.11 13.64
N PHE A 231 9.70 0.33 12.54
CA PHE A 231 11.15 0.50 12.53
C PHE A 231 11.52 1.97 12.76
N PRO A 232 12.79 2.28 13.07
CA PRO A 232 13.25 3.65 13.21
C PRO A 232 12.87 4.54 12.03
N GLY A 233 12.38 5.74 12.31
CA GLY A 233 11.68 6.56 11.33
C GLY A 233 11.55 8.03 11.72
N GLY A 234 11.15 8.86 10.75
CA GLY A 234 10.93 10.30 10.98
C GLY A 234 9.48 10.60 11.36
N TYR A 235 9.05 11.84 11.14
CA TYR A 235 7.71 12.32 11.49
C TYR A 235 6.57 11.44 10.95
N GLY A 236 6.66 10.96 9.70
CA GLY A 236 5.62 10.08 9.17
C GLY A 236 5.49 8.75 9.93
N THR A 237 6.58 8.23 10.50
CA THR A 237 6.53 7.02 11.34
C THR A 237 5.95 7.32 12.71
N PHE A 238 6.26 8.47 13.29
CA PHE A 238 5.67 8.91 14.56
C PHE A 238 4.17 9.22 14.44
N ASP A 239 3.75 9.88 13.37
CA ASP A 239 2.33 10.14 13.05
C ASP A 239 1.53 8.83 13.07
N GLU A 240 1.98 7.83 12.31
CA GLU A 240 1.34 6.51 12.27
C GLU A 240 1.41 5.77 13.61
N LEU A 241 2.53 5.88 14.35
CA LEU A 241 2.67 5.24 15.66
C LEU A 241 1.66 5.80 16.66
N PHE A 242 1.62 7.12 16.83
CA PHE A 242 0.70 7.74 17.78
C PHE A 242 -0.76 7.58 17.37
N GLU A 243 -1.06 7.58 16.07
CA GLU A 243 -2.42 7.28 15.60
C GLU A 243 -2.83 5.86 16.01
N VAL A 244 -2.00 4.85 15.75
CA VAL A 244 -2.29 3.46 16.14
C VAL A 244 -2.45 3.33 17.66
N LEU A 245 -1.53 3.90 18.44
CA LEU A 245 -1.61 3.85 19.91
C LEU A 245 -2.88 4.54 20.42
N THR A 246 -3.22 5.71 19.89
CA THR A 246 -4.45 6.44 20.25
C THR A 246 -5.70 5.64 19.90
N LEU A 247 -5.75 5.03 18.71
CA LEU A 247 -6.88 4.20 18.28
C LEU A 247 -7.04 2.93 19.14
N LEU A 248 -5.93 2.34 19.60
CA LEU A 248 -5.95 1.20 20.52
C LEU A 248 -6.40 1.62 21.93
N GLN A 249 -5.83 2.70 22.47
CA GLN A 249 -6.17 3.27 23.77
C GLN A 249 -7.67 3.61 23.84
N THR A 250 -8.19 4.28 22.81
CA THR A 250 -9.61 4.67 22.69
C THR A 250 -10.53 3.55 22.20
N ARG A 251 -9.98 2.36 21.92
CA ARG A 251 -10.69 1.18 21.41
C ARG A 251 -11.51 1.42 20.14
N LYS A 252 -11.05 2.34 19.30
CA LYS A 252 -11.67 2.65 18.00
C LYS A 252 -11.32 1.62 16.92
N ILE A 253 -10.27 0.83 17.13
CA ILE A 253 -9.93 -0.32 16.31
C ILE A 253 -9.90 -1.60 17.13
N ALA A 254 -10.00 -2.75 16.45
CA ALA A 254 -9.80 -4.03 17.10
C ALA A 254 -8.36 -4.11 17.66
N PRO A 255 -8.15 -4.65 18.87
CA PRO A 255 -6.81 -4.81 19.40
C PRO A 255 -5.91 -5.60 18.45
N LEU A 256 -4.66 -5.16 18.31
CA LEU A 256 -3.61 -5.80 17.51
C LEU A 256 -2.23 -5.55 18.17
N PRO A 257 -1.23 -6.43 17.95
CA PRO A 257 0.12 -6.24 18.49
C PRO A 257 0.84 -5.11 17.76
N VAL A 258 1.36 -4.16 18.54
CA VAL A 258 2.26 -3.10 18.07
C VAL A 258 3.70 -3.47 18.45
N ILE A 259 4.59 -3.53 17.46
CA ILE A 259 5.99 -3.89 17.67
C ILE A 259 6.88 -2.71 17.31
N LEU A 260 7.75 -2.30 18.25
CA LEU A 260 8.76 -1.27 18.05
C LEU A 260 10.12 -1.94 17.85
N VAL A 261 10.73 -1.77 16.68
CA VAL A 261 12.02 -2.40 16.36
C VAL A 261 13.17 -1.49 16.74
N GLY A 262 14.14 -1.99 17.50
CA GLY A 262 15.31 -1.24 17.96
C GLY A 262 15.03 -0.41 19.20
N GLU A 263 14.96 -1.04 20.37
CA GLU A 263 14.58 -0.40 21.64
C GLU A 263 15.41 0.86 21.96
N ALA A 264 16.72 0.78 21.77
CA ALA A 264 17.65 1.88 22.02
C ALA A 264 17.34 3.13 21.17
N TYR A 265 16.78 2.96 19.96
CA TYR A 265 16.35 4.08 19.14
C TYR A 265 15.12 4.76 19.74
N TRP A 266 14.08 3.97 20.08
CA TRP A 266 12.81 4.50 20.56
C TRP A 266 12.93 5.17 21.92
N ARG A 267 13.66 4.57 22.87
CA ARG A 267 13.90 5.17 24.19
C ARG A 267 14.65 6.50 24.12
N ARG A 268 15.50 6.68 23.12
CA ARG A 268 16.20 7.95 22.87
C ARG A 268 15.35 8.96 22.13
N ALA A 269 14.43 8.51 21.29
CA ALA A 269 13.61 9.39 20.47
C ALA A 269 12.41 9.97 21.25
N ILE A 270 11.83 9.20 22.17
CA ILE A 270 10.76 9.66 23.06
C ILE A 270 10.77 8.87 24.38
N ASP A 271 10.59 9.60 25.49
CA ASP A 271 10.32 9.00 26.80
C ASP A 271 8.81 8.86 27.03
N LEU A 272 8.27 7.68 26.72
CA LEU A 272 6.85 7.37 26.95
C LEU A 272 6.55 7.13 28.44
N ALA A 273 7.54 6.74 29.24
CA ALA A 273 7.35 6.54 30.67
C ALA A 273 7.14 7.88 31.36
N PHE A 274 7.89 8.90 30.96
CA PHE A 274 7.68 10.28 31.38
C PHE A 274 6.23 10.74 31.12
N LEU A 275 5.65 10.46 29.94
CA LEU A 275 4.25 10.81 29.67
C LEU A 275 3.27 10.13 30.63
N ALA A 276 3.55 8.90 31.04
CA ALA A 276 2.73 8.18 32.01
C ALA A 276 2.89 8.73 33.44
N ASP A 277 4.12 9.09 33.82
CA ASP A 277 4.42 9.66 35.13
C ASP A 277 3.83 11.08 35.29
N GLU A 278 3.76 11.85 34.20
CA GLU A 278 3.06 13.14 34.14
C GLU A 278 1.52 13.02 34.04
N GLY A 279 0.98 11.80 33.99
CA GLY A 279 -0.46 11.55 33.89
C GLY A 279 -1.09 11.88 32.54
N MET A 280 -0.29 11.99 31.48
CA MET A 280 -0.77 12.25 30.11
C MET A 280 -1.31 10.98 29.43
N ILE A 281 -0.87 9.81 29.89
CA ILE A 281 -1.36 8.49 29.48
C ILE A 281 -1.47 7.57 30.71
N ASP A 282 -2.28 6.51 30.64
CA ASP A 282 -2.31 5.51 31.72
C ASP A 282 -1.01 4.70 31.71
N ARG A 283 -0.51 4.27 32.88
CA ARG A 283 0.66 3.36 32.94
C ARG A 283 0.49 2.06 32.15
N ARG A 284 -0.74 1.55 32.04
CA ARG A 284 -1.06 0.35 31.23
C ARG A 284 -0.95 0.60 29.72
N ASP A 285 -0.94 1.86 29.28
CA ASP A 285 -0.81 2.18 27.85
C ASP A 285 0.61 1.87 27.35
N LEU A 286 1.58 1.76 28.26
CA LEU A 286 2.93 1.23 27.98
C LEU A 286 2.91 -0.27 27.59
N ASP A 287 1.83 -0.99 27.91
CA ASP A 287 1.65 -2.40 27.50
C ASP A 287 1.08 -2.53 26.07
N LEU A 288 0.75 -1.42 25.40
CA LEU A 288 0.20 -1.43 24.04
C LEU A 288 1.21 -1.87 22.99
N PHE A 289 2.50 -1.78 23.28
CA PHE A 289 3.58 -2.15 22.36
C PHE A 289 4.62 -3.03 23.02
N THR A 290 5.50 -3.62 22.20
CA THR A 290 6.64 -4.42 22.67
C THR A 290 7.86 -4.15 21.80
N TYR A 291 9.04 -4.13 22.41
CA TYR A 291 10.30 -3.98 21.67
C TYR A 291 10.79 -5.31 21.08
N CYS A 292 11.39 -5.26 19.89
CA CYS A 292 12.01 -6.41 19.23
C CYS A 292 13.28 -5.97 18.49
N GLU A 293 14.24 -6.89 18.32
CA GLU A 293 15.52 -6.58 17.68
C GLU A 293 15.72 -7.34 16.35
N SER A 294 15.14 -8.54 16.21
CA SER A 294 15.29 -9.35 15.01
C SER A 294 13.95 -9.78 14.39
N ALA A 295 13.99 -10.15 13.11
CA ALA A 295 12.82 -10.62 12.37
C ALA A 295 12.15 -11.85 13.02
N PRO A 296 12.89 -12.87 13.51
CA PRO A 296 12.31 -13.94 14.31
C PRO A 296 11.62 -13.46 15.58
N ASP A 297 12.20 -12.49 16.30
CA ASP A 297 11.60 -11.96 17.54
C ASP A 297 10.27 -11.28 17.27
N ILE A 298 10.20 -10.46 16.21
CA ILE A 298 8.97 -9.79 15.77
C ILE A 298 7.87 -10.83 15.51
N TRP A 299 8.19 -11.90 14.75
CA TRP A 299 7.21 -12.94 14.45
C TRP A 299 6.76 -13.70 15.70
N ARG A 300 7.69 -14.04 16.61
CA ARG A 300 7.36 -14.69 17.89
C ARG A 300 6.49 -13.80 18.76
N ALA A 301 6.79 -12.50 18.87
CA ALA A 301 6.01 -11.55 19.65
C ALA A 301 4.55 -11.48 19.15
N ILE A 302 4.34 -11.37 17.83
CA ILE A 302 3.00 -11.41 17.22
C ILE A 302 2.27 -12.73 17.58
N GLY A 303 2.94 -13.87 17.43
CA GLY A 303 2.38 -15.18 17.76
C GLY A 303 2.00 -15.32 19.25
N CYS A 304 2.91 -14.93 20.15
CA CYS A 304 2.68 -14.94 21.60
C CYS A 304 1.50 -14.06 22.00
N TRP A 305 1.39 -12.86 21.42
CA TRP A 305 0.28 -11.95 21.66
C TRP A 305 -1.07 -12.58 21.30
N TYR A 306 -1.18 -13.19 20.11
CA TYR A 306 -2.40 -13.89 19.70
C TYR A 306 -2.70 -15.13 20.55
N ALA A 307 -1.68 -15.89 20.96
CA ALA A 307 -1.84 -17.04 21.84
C ALA A 307 -2.39 -16.63 23.22
N GLN A 308 -1.84 -15.55 23.81
CA GLN A 308 -2.32 -15.00 25.08
C GLN A 308 -3.77 -14.53 24.96
N ARG A 309 -4.12 -13.85 23.87
CA ARG A 309 -5.49 -13.38 23.64
C ARG A 309 -6.50 -14.52 23.51
N ARG A 310 -6.14 -15.61 22.82
CA ARG A 310 -6.95 -16.84 22.74
C ARG A 310 -7.15 -17.49 24.11
N ARG A 311 -6.10 -17.54 24.94
CA ARG A 311 -6.18 -18.04 26.34
C ARG A 311 -7.09 -17.19 27.22
N ARG A 312 -7.06 -15.86 27.07
CA ARG A 312 -7.95 -14.94 27.79
C ARG A 312 -9.42 -15.11 27.37
N ALA A 313 -9.67 -15.33 26.09
CA ALA A 313 -11.02 -15.55 25.57
C ALA A 313 -11.64 -16.90 26.00
N THR A 314 -10.82 -17.91 26.28
CA THR A 314 -11.25 -19.27 26.68
C THR A 314 -11.34 -19.46 28.20
N ARG A 315 -10.95 -18.46 29.00
CA ARG A 315 -11.04 -18.55 30.46
C ARG A 315 -12.50 -18.39 30.90
N PRO A 316 -13.11 -19.35 31.62
CA PRO A 316 -14.48 -19.22 32.08
C PRO A 316 -14.60 -18.01 33.01
N VAL A 317 -15.61 -17.16 32.77
CA VAL A 317 -15.95 -16.06 33.68
C VAL A 317 -16.36 -16.71 35.01
N ARG A 318 -15.51 -16.59 36.03
CA ARG A 318 -15.90 -16.96 37.40
C ARG A 318 -17.10 -16.08 37.76
N ARG A 319 -18.31 -16.65 37.74
CA ARG A 319 -19.49 -16.02 38.34
C ARG A 319 -19.14 -15.74 39.81
N ARG A 320 -19.11 -14.46 40.17
CA ARG A 320 -19.06 -14.03 41.57
C ARG A 320 -20.27 -14.69 42.26
N ALA A 321 -20.02 -15.58 43.22
CA ALA A 321 -21.09 -16.11 44.06
C ALA A 321 -21.78 -14.92 44.75
N ALA A 322 -23.11 -14.88 44.67
CA ALA A 322 -23.91 -13.90 45.37
C ALA A 322 -23.57 -13.95 46.87
N PRO A 323 -23.46 -12.82 47.57
CA PRO A 323 -23.24 -12.83 49.01
C PRO A 323 -24.41 -13.56 49.65
N ALA A 324 -24.12 -14.59 50.45
CA ALA A 324 -25.12 -15.31 51.20
C ALA A 324 -25.88 -14.32 52.10
N THR A 325 -27.19 -14.24 51.90
CA THR A 325 -28.12 -13.52 52.75
C THR A 325 -27.99 -14.10 54.16
N ARG A 326 -27.39 -13.33 55.08
CA ARG A 326 -27.48 -13.61 56.52
C ARG A 326 -28.91 -13.30 56.94
N ALA A 327 -29.68 -14.34 57.26
CA ALA A 327 -30.92 -14.20 58.01
C ALA A 327 -30.58 -13.70 59.43
N VAL A 328 -31.27 -12.65 59.85
CA VAL A 328 -31.41 -12.20 61.24
C VAL A 328 -32.75 -12.70 61.73
#